data_AF-A0A850SB50-F1
#
_entry.id   AF-A0A850SB50-F1
#
_cell.length_a   1.000
_cell.length_b   1.000
_cell.length_c   1.000
_cell.angle_alpha   90.00
_cell.angle_beta   90.00
_cell.angle_gamma   90.00
#
_symmetry.space_group_name_H-M   'P 1'
#
loop_
_entity.id
_entity.type
_entity.pdbx_description
1 polymer ?
#
loop_
_entity_poly.entity_id
_entity_poly.type
_entity_poly.pdbx_seq_one_letter_code
_entity_poly.pdbx_strand_id
1 'polypeptide(L)'
;MLRKILLAATALLFTATTASAAEYAYVIDHGTPGVISSESKMARIVLVGSGDCSKIPYEVITDGVKSLSGTMNLSKPLSLPLDLTTVGLSCSAEGVKAVINRKGDGLF
;
A
#
# COMPACT_ATOMS: atom_id res chain seq x y z
N MET A 1 3.44 51.48 10.36
CA MET A 1 2.81 50.17 10.71
C MET A 1 3.05 49.06 9.67
N LEU A 2 3.53 49.39 8.45
CA LEU A 2 3.80 48.44 7.36
C LEU A 2 4.87 47.37 7.67
N ARG A 3 5.86 47.68 8.51
CA ARG A 3 6.96 46.75 8.86
C ARG A 3 6.56 45.56 9.73
N LYS A 4 5.45 45.65 10.47
CA LYS A 4 4.97 44.56 11.35
C LYS A 4 4.17 43.50 10.57
N ILE A 5 3.63 43.87 9.41
CA ILE A 5 2.80 42.98 8.57
C ILE A 5 3.69 42.02 7.76
N LEU A 6 4.89 42.44 7.35
CA LEU A 6 5.82 41.57 6.60
C LEU A 6 6.32 40.37 7.42
N LEU A 7 6.46 40.52 8.74
CA LEU A 7 6.97 39.46 9.63
C LEU A 7 5.94 38.36 9.91
N ALA A 8 4.64 38.67 9.82
CA ALA A 8 3.59 37.67 9.98
C ALA A 8 3.40 36.81 8.72
N ALA A 9 3.66 37.38 7.53
CA ALA A 9 3.51 36.68 6.26
C ALA A 9 4.62 35.63 6.01
N THR A 10 5.83 35.85 6.53
CA THR A 10 6.94 34.88 6.40
C THR A 10 6.82 33.70 7.35
N ALA A 11 6.12 33.84 8.48
CA ALA A 11 5.91 32.74 9.43
C ALA A 11 4.96 31.65 8.88
N LEU A 12 4.01 32.02 8.02
CA LEU A 12 3.05 31.11 7.39
C LEU A 12 3.64 30.25 6.26
N LEU A 13 4.83 30.58 5.76
CA LEU A 13 5.50 29.82 4.69
C LEU A 13 6.31 28.62 5.20
N PHE A 14 6.50 28.48 6.52
CA PHE A 14 7.28 27.39 7.13
C PHE A 14 6.44 26.22 7.66
N THR A 15 5.12 26.28 7.58
CA THR A 15 4.24 25.16 7.97
C THR A 15 3.80 24.33 6.77
N ALA A 16 4.56 24.35 5.67
CA ALA A 16 4.38 23.38 4.59
C ALA A 16 4.76 21.98 5.10
N THR A 17 3.85 21.35 5.83
CA THR A 17 3.87 19.92 6.10
C THR A 17 3.88 19.22 4.76
N THR A 18 5.01 18.60 4.42
CA THR A 18 5.09 17.69 3.30
C THR A 18 4.07 16.58 3.53
N ALA A 19 3.11 16.43 2.63
CA ALA A 19 2.24 15.27 2.61
C ALA A 19 3.14 14.05 2.34
N SER A 20 3.52 13.35 3.40
CA SER A 20 4.29 12.12 3.30
C SER A 20 3.33 11.02 2.88
N ALA A 21 3.32 10.68 1.60
CA ALA A 21 2.77 9.41 1.16
C ALA A 21 3.56 8.30 1.87
N ALA A 22 2.93 7.64 2.82
CA ALA A 22 3.58 6.61 3.62
C ALA A 22 3.74 5.35 2.78
N GLU A 23 4.94 5.15 2.23
CA GLU A 23 5.35 3.88 1.63
C GLU A 23 5.93 2.98 2.72
N TYR A 24 5.43 1.75 2.80
CA TYR A 24 6.02 0.73 3.65
C TYR A 24 6.14 -0.58 2.90
N ALA A 25 7.19 -1.33 3.19
CA ALA A 25 7.47 -2.61 2.56
C ALA A 25 7.73 -3.69 3.62
N TYR A 26 7.25 -4.90 3.33
CA TYR A 26 7.52 -6.07 4.17
C TYR A 26 7.53 -7.34 3.32
N VAL A 27 8.04 -8.43 3.89
CA VAL A 27 8.12 -9.74 3.24
C VAL A 27 7.14 -10.69 3.93
N ILE A 28 6.43 -11.47 3.13
CA ILE A 28 5.54 -12.54 3.54
C ILE A 28 6.29 -13.85 3.31
N ASP A 29 6.69 -14.49 4.40
CA ASP A 29 7.44 -15.74 4.37
C ASP A 29 6.63 -16.88 3.74
N HIS A 30 7.34 -17.88 3.23
CA HIS A 30 6.72 -19.08 2.67
C HIS A 30 5.85 -19.81 3.69
N GLY A 31 4.66 -20.24 3.25
CA GLY A 31 3.69 -20.94 4.09
C GLY A 31 2.94 -20.05 5.08
N THR A 32 3.29 -18.75 5.18
CA THR A 32 2.64 -17.82 6.09
C THR A 32 1.61 -16.96 5.34
N PRO A 33 0.37 -16.86 5.83
CA PRO A 33 -0.60 -15.90 5.29
C PRO A 33 -0.19 -14.46 5.62
N GLY A 34 0.08 -13.67 4.58
CA GLY A 34 0.21 -12.22 4.67
C GLY A 34 -1.11 -11.54 4.38
N VAL A 35 -1.44 -10.51 5.16
CA VAL A 35 -2.68 -9.74 5.00
C VAL A 35 -2.34 -8.28 4.73
N ILE A 36 -2.73 -7.79 3.57
CA ILE A 36 -2.58 -6.39 3.16
C ILE A 36 -3.96 -5.75 3.18
N SER A 37 -4.18 -4.78 4.05
CA SER A 37 -5.43 -4.00 4.09
C SER A 37 -5.27 -2.69 3.32
N SER A 38 -6.33 -2.26 2.65
CA SER A 38 -6.43 -0.92 2.07
C SER A 38 -6.48 0.14 3.17
N GLU A 39 -6.19 1.38 2.79
CA GLU A 39 -6.27 2.53 3.68
C GLU A 39 -7.68 2.75 4.22
N SER A 40 -8.70 2.60 3.37
CA SER A 40 -10.11 2.67 3.79
C SER A 40 -10.56 1.51 4.68
N LYS A 41 -9.76 0.43 4.77
CA LYS A 41 -10.09 -0.85 5.42
C LYS A 41 -11.29 -1.60 4.80
N MET A 42 -11.87 -1.07 3.73
CA MET A 42 -12.99 -1.67 3.01
C MET A 42 -12.54 -2.85 2.14
N ALA A 43 -11.25 -2.98 1.87
CA ALA A 43 -10.67 -4.02 1.06
C ALA A 43 -9.40 -4.58 1.71
N ARG A 44 -9.20 -5.90 1.62
CA ARG A 44 -7.95 -6.56 2.00
C ARG A 44 -7.64 -7.68 1.04
N ILE A 45 -6.36 -7.91 0.81
CA ILE A 45 -5.87 -9.08 0.11
C ILE A 45 -5.09 -9.96 1.09
N VAL A 46 -5.42 -11.24 1.10
CA VAL A 46 -4.71 -12.30 1.82
C VAL A 46 -3.91 -13.07 0.78
N LEU A 47 -2.63 -13.26 1.04
CA LEU A 47 -1.68 -13.95 0.16
C LEU A 47 -0.94 -14.97 0.99
N VAL A 48 -0.60 -16.14 0.44
CA VAL A 48 0.30 -17.06 1.13
C VAL A 48 1.57 -17.17 0.31
N GLY A 49 2.71 -16.81 0.92
CA GLY A 49 4.02 -16.98 0.29
C GLY A 49 4.24 -18.44 -0.10
N SER A 50 4.76 -18.68 -1.29
CA SER A 50 5.10 -20.02 -1.77
C SER A 50 6.40 -19.95 -2.57
N GLY A 51 7.19 -21.04 -2.53
CA GLY A 51 8.38 -21.17 -3.36
C GLY A 51 8.08 -21.23 -4.86
N ASP A 52 6.82 -21.46 -5.25
CA ASP A 52 6.36 -21.35 -6.63
C ASP A 52 5.75 -19.96 -6.90
N CYS A 53 6.60 -19.05 -7.39
CA CYS A 53 6.20 -17.68 -7.77
C CYS A 53 5.15 -17.62 -8.88
N SER A 54 4.91 -18.70 -9.64
CA SER A 54 3.95 -18.69 -10.73
C SER A 54 2.50 -18.90 -10.28
N LYS A 55 2.29 -19.38 -9.06
CA LYS A 55 0.98 -19.80 -8.52
C LYS A 55 0.81 -19.40 -7.05
N ILE A 56 1.01 -18.13 -6.76
CA ILE A 56 0.79 -17.60 -5.40
C ILE A 56 -0.71 -17.55 -5.13
N PRO A 57 -1.24 -18.30 -4.15
CA PRO A 57 -2.66 -18.26 -3.82
C PRO A 57 -3.00 -16.92 -3.16
N TYR A 58 -4.17 -16.38 -3.51
CA TYR A 58 -4.67 -15.14 -2.95
C TYR A 58 -6.18 -15.18 -2.71
N GLU A 59 -6.63 -14.33 -1.80
CA GLU A 59 -8.04 -14.03 -1.57
C GLU A 59 -8.22 -12.52 -1.36
N VAL A 60 -9.07 -11.89 -2.16
CA VAL A 60 -9.50 -10.51 -1.98
C VAL A 60 -10.84 -10.51 -1.25
N ILE A 61 -10.88 -9.80 -0.13
CA ILE A 61 -12.06 -9.64 0.72
C ILE A 61 -12.40 -8.16 0.71
N THR A 62 -13.63 -7.83 0.32
CA THR A 62 -14.11 -6.45 0.39
C THR A 62 -15.47 -6.42 1.06
N ASP A 63 -15.77 -5.32 1.76
CA ASP A 63 -17.00 -5.17 2.50
C ASP A 63 -18.22 -5.19 1.55
N GLY A 64 -19.16 -6.10 1.82
CA GLY A 64 -20.43 -6.19 1.09
C GLY A 64 -20.42 -7.11 -0.13
N VAL A 65 -19.32 -7.79 -0.47
CA VAL A 65 -19.29 -8.81 -1.54
C VAL A 65 -18.61 -10.10 -1.11
N LYS A 66 -18.95 -11.19 -1.80
CA LYS A 66 -18.33 -12.51 -1.61
C LYS A 66 -16.84 -12.41 -1.93
N SER A 67 -16.00 -13.07 -1.14
CA SER A 67 -14.55 -13.06 -1.36
C SER A 67 -14.20 -13.65 -2.73
N LEU A 68 -13.17 -13.07 -3.36
CA LEU A 68 -12.63 -13.53 -4.64
C LEU A 68 -11.28 -14.20 -4.39
N SER A 69 -11.22 -15.50 -4.62
CA SER A 69 -10.00 -16.30 -4.44
C SER A 69 -9.44 -16.77 -5.77
N GLY A 70 -8.12 -16.91 -5.87
CA GLY A 70 -7.46 -17.45 -7.04
C GLY A 70 -5.98 -17.69 -6.85
N THR A 71 -5.26 -17.77 -7.96
CA THR A 71 -3.79 -17.79 -7.98
C THR A 71 -3.28 -16.64 -8.83
N MET A 72 -2.16 -16.06 -8.44
CA MET A 72 -1.48 -15.00 -9.18
C MET A 72 -0.06 -15.42 -9.53
N ASN A 73 0.40 -14.98 -10.70
CA ASN A 73 1.75 -15.18 -11.16
C ASN A 73 2.61 -13.96 -10.77
N LEU A 74 3.47 -14.15 -9.78
CA LEU A 74 4.45 -13.18 -9.28
C LEU A 74 5.88 -13.49 -9.76
N SER A 75 6.06 -14.32 -10.78
CA SER A 75 7.35 -14.48 -11.47
C SER A 75 7.84 -13.18 -12.11
N LYS A 76 6.94 -12.19 -12.25
CA LYS A 76 7.25 -10.79 -12.53
C LYS A 76 6.57 -9.92 -11.47
N PRO A 77 7.14 -8.74 -11.14
CA PRO A 77 6.48 -7.79 -10.26
C PRO A 77 5.10 -7.41 -10.79
N LEU A 78 4.13 -7.32 -9.88
CA LEU A 78 2.75 -6.98 -10.17
C LEU A 78 2.33 -5.81 -9.29
N SER A 79 1.69 -4.80 -9.87
CA SER A 79 1.13 -3.67 -9.14
C SER A 79 -0.38 -3.69 -9.29
N LEU A 80 -1.09 -3.65 -8.16
CA LEU A 80 -2.54 -3.78 -8.09
C LEU A 80 -3.13 -2.61 -7.31
N PRO A 81 -4.16 -1.93 -7.82
CA PRO A 81 -4.95 -1.02 -7.00
C PRO A 81 -5.84 -1.84 -6.04
N LEU A 82 -5.83 -1.45 -4.77
CA LEU A 82 -6.68 -1.95 -3.70
C LEU A 82 -7.33 -0.75 -3.01
N ASP A 83 -8.38 -0.22 -3.64
CA ASP A 83 -9.07 1.00 -3.23
C ASP A 83 -8.10 2.21 -3.16
N LEU A 84 -7.98 2.94 -2.04
CA LEU A 84 -7.06 4.08 -1.85
C LEU A 84 -5.60 3.65 -1.61
N THR A 85 -5.23 2.43 -1.99
CA THR A 85 -3.91 1.85 -1.77
C THR A 85 -3.42 1.15 -3.01
N THR A 86 -2.17 1.41 -3.40
CA THR A 86 -1.49 0.65 -4.45
C THR A 86 -0.58 -0.39 -3.80
N VAL A 87 -0.74 -1.64 -4.21
CA VAL A 87 -0.01 -2.80 -3.69
C VAL A 87 0.93 -3.32 -4.78
N GLY A 88 2.23 -3.12 -4.59
CA GLY A 88 3.28 -3.76 -5.38
C GLY A 88 3.68 -5.09 -4.78
N LEU A 89 3.60 -6.17 -5.55
CA LEU A 89 3.96 -7.52 -5.15
C LEU A 89 5.11 -8.04 -6.02
N SER A 90 6.09 -8.66 -5.39
CA SER A 90 7.13 -9.42 -6.08
C SER A 90 7.48 -10.68 -5.30
N CYS A 91 7.84 -11.74 -6.01
CA CYS A 91 8.22 -13.00 -5.39
C CYS A 91 9.73 -13.23 -5.54
N SER A 92 10.36 -13.74 -4.47
CA SER A 92 11.77 -14.11 -4.42
C SER A 92 11.94 -15.43 -3.64
N ALA A 93 13.18 -15.88 -3.51
CA ALA A 93 13.51 -17.05 -2.69
C ALA A 93 13.13 -16.87 -1.20
N GLU A 94 13.04 -15.64 -0.71
CA GLU A 94 12.71 -15.33 0.69
C GLU A 94 11.19 -15.36 0.94
N GLY A 95 10.38 -15.08 -0.08
CA GLY A 95 8.93 -14.98 0.05
C GLY A 95 8.33 -13.99 -0.93
N VAL A 96 7.14 -13.48 -0.59
CA VAL A 96 6.47 -12.43 -1.35
C VAL A 96 6.73 -11.09 -0.68
N LYS A 97 7.46 -10.20 -1.36
CA LYS A 97 7.62 -8.81 -0.93
C LYS A 97 6.39 -8.01 -1.34
N ALA A 98 5.81 -7.33 -0.36
CA ALA A 98 4.72 -6.37 -0.56
C ALA A 98 5.24 -4.95 -0.30
N VAL A 99 5.05 -4.06 -1.28
CA VAL A 99 5.32 -2.62 -1.19
C VAL A 99 3.98 -1.91 -1.25
N ILE A 100 3.63 -1.22 -0.18
CA ILE A 100 2.31 -0.61 -0.02
C ILE A 100 2.46 0.90 -0.11
N ASN A 101 1.81 1.49 -1.11
CA ASN A 101 1.73 2.92 -1.27
C ASN A 101 0.30 3.37 -0.97
N ARG A 102 0.12 4.07 0.14
CA ARG A 102 -1.17 4.64 0.52
C ARG A 102 -1.29 6.00 -0.14
N LYS A 103 -2.37 6.19 -0.89
CA LYS A 103 -2.74 7.51 -1.37
C LYS A 103 -3.22 8.30 -0.15
N GLY A 104 -2.30 8.99 0.51
CA GLY A 104 -2.61 9.82 1.67
C GLY A 104 -3.64 10.89 1.30
N ASP A 105 -4.41 11.32 2.28
CA ASP A 105 -5.30 12.48 2.22
C ASP A 105 -4.48 13.77 2.02
N GLY A 106 -3.91 13.93 0.83
CA GLY A 106 -3.51 15.23 0.31
C GLY A 106 -4.76 15.88 -0.24
N LEU A 107 -5.13 17.03 0.32
CA LEU A 107 -6.18 17.90 -0.22
C LEU A 107 -5.74 18.57 -1.54
N PHE A 108 -5.03 17.89 -2.45
CA PHE A 108 -4.72 18.31 -3.82
C PHE A 108 -4.37 17.09 -4.69
#